data_AF-A0AAD5G8Y3-F1
#
_entry.id   AF-A0AAD5G8Y3-F1
#
_cell.length_a   1.000
_cell.length_b   1.000
_cell.length_c   1.000
_cell.angle_alpha   90.00
_cell.angle_beta   90.00
_cell.angle_gamma   90.00
#
_symmetry.space_group_name_H-M   'P 1'
#
loop_
_entity.id
_entity.type
_entity.pdbx_description
1 polymer ?
#
loop_
_entity_poly.entity_id
_entity_poly.type
_entity_poly.pdbx_seq_one_letter_code
_entity_poly.pdbx_strand_id
1 'polypeptide(L)'
;MTYWACVKYNEAERPMIYGTIQAYLKDAGERMCLTKKAADKMGLPVGFKLVRGAYMSSERKLARSLGVESPIHNNINDTHDCFNGCATFMLDEVSNRPGGLILATHNLHSGKLVAQKAGEYGITKDSNKLEFASLYGMAEAMTFGLRNAGFSVSKYLPFGPVDQIMPYLLRRAEENKGMLSSSNLDRQLMMKELKRRTKAHFGRGVTESENQFKPQATP
;
A
#
# COMPACT_ATOMS: atom_id res chain seq x y z
N MET A 1 -12.81 -10.43 -20.42
CA MET A 1 -13.61 -10.42 -19.17
C MET A 1 -13.18 -9.33 -18.17
N THR A 2 -11.87 -9.09 -17.96
CA THR A 2 -11.35 -8.25 -16.85
C THR A 2 -11.97 -6.86 -16.67
N TYR A 3 -12.29 -6.16 -17.76
CA TYR A 3 -12.81 -4.78 -17.69
C TYR A 3 -14.32 -4.66 -17.96
N TRP A 4 -15.03 -5.78 -18.12
CA TRP A 4 -16.47 -5.74 -18.42
C TRP A 4 -17.27 -5.01 -17.34
N ALA A 5 -16.95 -5.26 -16.07
CA ALA A 5 -17.60 -4.58 -14.96
C ALA A 5 -17.33 -3.06 -14.96
N CYS A 6 -16.11 -2.63 -15.33
CA CYS A 6 -15.80 -1.21 -15.47
C CYS A 6 -16.66 -0.57 -16.56
N VAL A 7 -16.80 -1.21 -17.72
CA VAL A 7 -17.63 -0.70 -18.83
C VAL A 7 -19.10 -0.62 -18.44
N LYS A 8 -19.59 -1.59 -17.67
CA LYS A 8 -21.01 -1.66 -17.30
C LYS A 8 -21.39 -0.71 -16.16
N TYR A 9 -20.49 -0.47 -15.20
CA TYR A 9 -20.85 0.15 -13.93
C TYR A 9 -20.10 1.45 -13.61
N ASN A 10 -19.07 1.85 -14.36
CA ASN A 10 -18.44 3.15 -14.10
C ASN A 10 -19.32 4.29 -14.64
N GLU A 11 -19.53 5.31 -13.81
CA GLU A 11 -20.29 6.52 -14.13
C GLU A 11 -19.34 7.66 -14.49
N ALA A 12 -19.82 8.70 -15.17
CA ALA A 12 -18.97 9.74 -15.78
C ALA A 12 -18.04 10.49 -14.79
N GLU A 13 -18.46 10.70 -13.55
CA GLU A 13 -17.73 11.55 -12.60
C GLU A 13 -16.63 10.80 -11.83
N ARG A 14 -16.82 9.50 -11.53
CA ARG A 14 -15.84 8.72 -10.76
C ARG A 14 -15.92 7.23 -11.07
N PRO A 15 -14.77 6.52 -11.06
CA PRO A 15 -14.80 5.07 -11.19
C PRO A 15 -15.36 4.42 -9.91
N MET A 16 -16.32 3.50 -10.08
CA MET A 16 -16.77 2.62 -8.99
C MET A 16 -15.95 1.33 -8.96
N ILE A 17 -15.55 0.84 -10.13
CA ILE A 17 -14.76 -0.38 -10.28
C ILE A 17 -13.29 -0.02 -10.51
N TYR A 18 -12.43 -0.57 -9.66
CA TYR A 18 -10.98 -0.42 -9.75
C TYR A 18 -10.34 -1.72 -10.25
N GLY A 19 -9.72 -1.67 -11.43
CA GLY A 19 -8.94 -2.78 -11.96
C GLY A 19 -7.59 -2.88 -11.24
N THR A 20 -7.14 -4.08 -10.89
CA THR A 20 -5.80 -4.25 -10.29
C THR A 20 -4.74 -4.35 -11.39
N ILE A 21 -3.72 -3.48 -11.33
CA ILE A 21 -2.50 -3.57 -12.14
C ILE A 21 -1.36 -4.06 -11.26
N GLN A 22 -0.67 -5.10 -11.70
CA GLN A 22 0.44 -5.73 -10.99
C GLN A 22 1.76 -5.35 -11.66
N ALA A 23 2.48 -4.38 -11.09
CA ALA A 23 3.68 -3.78 -11.67
C ALA A 23 4.91 -4.71 -11.75
N TYR A 24 4.83 -5.92 -11.19
CA TYR A 24 5.85 -6.95 -11.40
C TYR A 24 5.78 -7.58 -12.80
N LEU A 25 4.67 -7.44 -13.53
CA LEU A 25 4.52 -7.95 -14.89
C LEU A 25 5.16 -6.96 -15.86
N LYS A 26 5.93 -7.49 -16.82
CA LYS A 26 6.63 -6.70 -17.83
C LYS A 26 5.68 -5.84 -18.67
N ASP A 27 4.43 -6.27 -18.84
CA ASP A 27 3.40 -5.57 -19.63
C ASP A 27 2.54 -4.59 -18.82
N ALA A 28 2.77 -4.43 -17.51
CA ALA A 28 1.87 -3.70 -16.62
C ALA A 28 1.64 -2.24 -17.05
N GLY A 29 2.73 -1.54 -17.43
CA GLY A 29 2.67 -0.16 -17.90
C GLY A 29 1.93 -0.03 -19.23
N GLU A 30 2.25 -0.89 -20.20
CA GLU A 30 1.55 -0.92 -21.49
C GLU A 30 0.06 -1.21 -21.30
N ARG A 31 -0.26 -2.23 -20.51
CA ARG A 31 -1.63 -2.61 -20.18
C ARG A 31 -2.41 -1.46 -19.54
N MET A 32 -1.82 -0.74 -18.60
CA MET A 32 -2.44 0.43 -17.98
C MET A 32 -2.70 1.53 -19.03
N CYS A 33 -1.71 1.84 -19.87
CA CYS A 33 -1.82 2.85 -20.92
C CYS A 33 -2.92 2.50 -21.95
N LEU A 34 -2.91 1.27 -22.46
CA LEU A 34 -3.90 0.79 -23.43
C LEU A 34 -5.31 0.79 -22.84
N THR A 35 -5.46 0.36 -21.58
CA THR A 35 -6.75 0.36 -20.89
C THR A 35 -7.27 1.78 -20.71
N LYS A 36 -6.41 2.73 -20.30
CA LYS A 36 -6.78 4.14 -20.16
C LYS A 36 -7.22 4.74 -21.50
N LYS A 37 -6.43 4.53 -22.56
CA LYS A 37 -6.78 4.98 -23.92
C LYS A 37 -8.11 4.39 -24.40
N ALA A 38 -8.39 3.13 -24.10
CA ALA A 38 -9.67 2.50 -24.45
C ALA A 38 -10.84 3.12 -23.66
N ALA A 39 -10.65 3.37 -22.35
CA ALA A 39 -11.66 4.02 -21.52
C ALA A 39 -11.96 5.46 -21.98
N ASP A 40 -10.93 6.22 -22.37
CA ASP A 40 -11.08 7.58 -22.90
C ASP A 40 -11.89 7.60 -24.20
N LYS A 41 -11.64 6.66 -25.11
CA LYS A 41 -12.42 6.50 -26.35
C LYS A 41 -13.90 6.19 -26.08
N MET A 42 -14.19 5.58 -24.94
CA MET A 42 -15.54 5.26 -24.50
C MET A 42 -16.17 6.36 -23.64
N GLY A 43 -15.43 7.43 -23.29
CA GLY A 43 -15.90 8.48 -22.38
C GLY A 43 -16.10 7.99 -20.93
N LEU A 44 -15.39 6.95 -20.50
CA LEU A 44 -15.54 6.35 -19.17
C LEU A 44 -14.33 6.67 -18.27
N PRO A 45 -14.53 7.05 -16.99
CA PRO A 45 -13.42 7.08 -16.05
C PRO A 45 -12.93 5.67 -15.75
N VAL A 46 -11.62 5.55 -15.59
CA VAL A 46 -10.97 4.32 -15.15
C VAL A 46 -10.33 4.50 -13.79
N GLY A 47 -10.54 3.50 -12.93
CA GLY A 47 -9.89 3.38 -11.64
C GLY A 47 -8.87 2.24 -11.67
N PHE A 48 -7.67 2.48 -11.17
CA PHE A 48 -6.67 1.42 -10.99
C PHE A 48 -6.24 1.26 -9.54
N LYS A 49 -6.21 0.02 -9.08
CA LYS A 49 -5.46 -0.38 -7.88
C LYS A 49 -4.08 -0.86 -8.31
N LEU A 50 -3.06 -0.05 -8.06
CA LEU A 50 -1.70 -0.38 -8.41
C LEU A 50 -1.02 -1.12 -7.26
N VAL A 51 -0.55 -2.34 -7.53
CA VAL A 51 0.24 -3.17 -6.60
C VAL A 51 1.56 -3.55 -7.28
N ARG A 52 2.58 -3.96 -6.51
CA ARG A 52 3.75 -4.64 -7.10
C ARG A 52 3.35 -6.01 -7.64
N GLY A 53 2.83 -6.88 -6.77
CA GLY A 53 2.43 -8.24 -7.13
C GLY A 53 2.60 -9.16 -5.92
N ALA A 54 1.95 -10.32 -5.93
CA ALA A 54 1.94 -11.25 -4.79
C ALA A 54 2.28 -12.70 -5.16
N TYR A 55 2.55 -12.98 -6.45
CA TYR A 55 2.67 -14.34 -6.98
C TYR A 55 4.00 -14.61 -7.68
N MET A 56 5.04 -13.81 -7.40
CA MET A 56 6.35 -13.88 -8.07
C MET A 56 6.96 -15.30 -8.14
N SER A 57 6.90 -16.02 -7.02
CA SER A 57 7.42 -17.39 -6.92
C SER A 57 6.67 -18.36 -7.83
N SER A 58 5.33 -18.31 -7.78
CA SER A 58 4.46 -19.18 -8.58
C SER A 58 4.55 -18.88 -10.07
N GLU A 59 4.57 -17.60 -10.46
CA GLU A 59 4.73 -17.18 -11.87
C GLU A 59 6.05 -17.68 -12.47
N ARG A 60 7.17 -17.55 -11.74
CA ARG A 60 8.47 -18.06 -12.19
C ARG A 60 8.49 -19.58 -12.30
N LYS A 61 7.88 -20.29 -11.34
CA LYS A 61 7.75 -21.75 -11.39
C LYS A 61 6.93 -22.20 -12.59
N LEU A 62 5.81 -21.53 -12.85
CA LEU A 62 4.93 -21.82 -13.98
C LEU A 62 5.65 -21.60 -15.31
N ALA A 63 6.26 -20.44 -15.52
CA ALA A 63 7.02 -20.14 -16.74
C ALA A 63 8.12 -21.18 -17.01
N ARG A 64 8.85 -21.59 -15.96
CA ARG A 64 9.86 -22.66 -16.05
C ARG A 64 9.25 -24.00 -16.45
N SER A 65 8.12 -24.39 -15.86
CA SER A 65 7.45 -25.66 -16.20
C SER A 65 6.92 -25.70 -17.64
N LEU A 66 6.58 -24.54 -18.19
CA LEU A 66 6.10 -24.40 -19.57
C LEU A 66 7.23 -24.19 -20.58
N GLY A 67 8.48 -24.02 -20.13
CA GLY A 67 9.62 -23.72 -21.00
C GLY A 67 9.52 -22.35 -21.68
N VAL A 68 8.76 -21.40 -21.11
CA VAL A 68 8.59 -20.05 -21.65
C VAL A 68 9.32 -19.00 -20.80
N GLU A 69 9.52 -17.83 -21.38
CA GLU A 69 10.08 -16.70 -20.64
C GLU A 69 9.13 -16.27 -19.50
N SER A 70 9.71 -15.91 -18.35
CA SER A 70 8.97 -15.37 -17.22
C SER A 70 8.28 -14.04 -17.60
N PRO A 71 6.96 -13.90 -17.34
CA PRO A 71 6.21 -12.67 -17.63
C PRO A 71 6.53 -11.54 -16.64
N ILE A 72 7.18 -11.86 -15.52
CA ILE A 72 7.56 -10.88 -14.50
C ILE A 72 8.97 -10.35 -14.73
N HIS A 73 9.25 -9.14 -14.23
CA HIS A 73 10.56 -8.50 -14.28
C HIS A 73 11.68 -9.38 -13.68
N ASN A 74 12.89 -9.17 -14.20
CA ASN A 74 14.06 -9.96 -13.82
C ASN A 74 14.55 -9.59 -12.42
N ASN A 75 14.52 -8.30 -12.08
CA ASN A 75 14.93 -7.80 -10.78
C ASN A 75 13.85 -6.92 -10.12
N ILE A 76 14.04 -6.64 -8.84
CA ILE A 76 13.08 -5.87 -8.03
C ILE A 76 13.09 -4.38 -8.36
N ASN A 77 14.22 -3.83 -8.82
CA ASN A 77 14.32 -2.43 -9.21
C ASN A 77 13.47 -2.17 -10.45
N ASP A 78 13.50 -3.04 -11.45
CA ASP A 78 12.61 -2.95 -12.62
C ASP A 78 11.13 -2.90 -12.21
N THR A 79 10.75 -3.71 -11.21
CA THR A 79 9.38 -3.69 -10.64
C THR A 79 9.09 -2.38 -9.91
N HIS A 80 10.08 -1.81 -9.22
CA HIS A 80 9.95 -0.50 -8.56
C HIS A 80 9.80 0.63 -9.57
N ASP A 81 10.57 0.60 -10.65
CA ASP A 81 10.54 1.58 -11.72
C ASP A 81 9.22 1.49 -12.49
N CYS A 82 8.76 0.29 -12.82
CA CYS A 82 7.45 0.08 -13.42
C CYS A 82 6.32 0.59 -12.49
N PHE A 83 6.39 0.28 -11.19
CA PHE A 83 5.39 0.73 -10.22
C PHE A 83 5.34 2.26 -10.10
N ASN A 84 6.50 2.90 -9.94
CA ASN A 84 6.59 4.35 -9.81
C ASN A 84 6.21 5.06 -11.12
N GLY A 85 6.57 4.49 -12.28
CA GLY A 85 6.19 4.99 -13.60
C GLY A 85 4.68 4.91 -13.83
N CYS A 86 4.05 3.76 -13.54
CA CYS A 86 2.61 3.58 -13.60
C CYS A 86 1.87 4.55 -12.67
N ALA A 87 2.37 4.73 -11.45
CA ALA A 87 1.78 5.67 -10.49
C ALA A 87 1.84 7.11 -11.01
N THR A 88 3.02 7.54 -11.48
CA THR A 88 3.21 8.88 -12.03
C THR A 88 2.31 9.14 -13.24
N PHE A 89 2.27 8.18 -14.18
CA PHE A 89 1.39 8.24 -15.35
C PHE A 89 -0.08 8.40 -14.94
N MET A 90 -0.56 7.58 -14.01
CA MET A 90 -1.97 7.63 -13.63
C MET A 90 -2.30 8.90 -12.83
N LEU A 91 -1.38 9.44 -12.02
CA LEU A 91 -1.56 10.73 -11.35
C LEU A 91 -1.70 11.88 -12.35
N ASP A 92 -0.83 11.91 -13.37
CA ASP A 92 -0.91 12.91 -14.44
C ASP A 92 -2.25 12.82 -15.17
N GLU A 93 -2.68 11.60 -15.52
CA GLU A 93 -3.97 11.36 -16.18
C GLU A 93 -5.17 11.84 -15.35
N VAL A 94 -5.20 11.55 -14.04
CA VAL A 94 -6.34 11.94 -13.19
C VAL A 94 -6.28 13.38 -12.71
N SER A 95 -5.16 14.09 -12.89
CA SER A 95 -5.01 15.50 -12.47
C SER A 95 -6.15 16.36 -13.04
N ASN A 96 -6.38 16.24 -14.34
CA ASN A 96 -7.33 17.06 -15.09
C ASN A 96 -8.49 16.27 -15.71
N ARG A 97 -8.53 14.93 -15.52
CA ARG A 97 -9.59 14.07 -16.07
C ARG A 97 -10.24 13.20 -15.00
N PRO A 98 -11.48 12.72 -15.23
CA PRO A 98 -12.12 11.73 -14.36
C PRO A 98 -11.31 10.42 -14.29
N GLY A 99 -11.20 9.84 -13.09
CA GLY A 99 -10.47 8.60 -12.86
C GLY A 99 -10.03 8.47 -11.41
N GLY A 100 -9.29 7.40 -11.10
CA GLY A 100 -8.81 7.17 -9.74
C GLY A 100 -7.61 6.23 -9.67
N LEU A 101 -6.79 6.44 -8.64
CA LEU A 101 -5.64 5.62 -8.31
C LEU A 101 -5.70 5.20 -6.85
N ILE A 102 -5.77 3.89 -6.62
CA ILE A 102 -5.47 3.29 -5.32
C ILE A 102 -4.01 2.82 -5.36
N LEU A 103 -3.12 3.50 -4.66
CA LEU A 103 -1.71 3.15 -4.55
C LEU A 103 -1.50 2.17 -3.39
N ALA A 104 -1.43 0.87 -3.70
CA ALA A 104 -1.25 -0.17 -2.70
C ALA A 104 0.25 -0.49 -2.48
N THR A 105 0.83 0.07 -1.43
CA THR A 105 2.27 -0.05 -1.13
C THR A 105 2.55 0.01 0.37
N HIS A 106 3.63 -0.65 0.80
CA HIS A 106 4.26 -0.46 2.11
C HIS A 106 5.66 0.19 1.99
N ASN A 107 6.08 0.49 0.75
CA ASN A 107 7.38 1.11 0.47
C ASN A 107 7.28 2.63 0.66
N LEU A 108 8.03 3.15 1.64
CA LEU A 108 8.05 4.56 2.02
C LEU A 108 8.49 5.48 0.88
N HIS A 109 9.44 5.04 0.05
CA HIS A 109 9.93 5.84 -1.07
C HIS A 109 8.82 6.04 -2.12
N SER A 110 8.16 4.97 -2.56
CA SER A 110 7.03 5.07 -3.49
C SER A 110 5.87 5.89 -2.91
N GLY A 111 5.57 5.73 -1.62
CA GLY A 111 4.52 6.50 -0.95
C GLY A 111 4.83 8.00 -0.92
N LYS A 112 6.07 8.38 -0.58
CA LYS A 112 6.53 9.78 -0.60
C LYS A 112 6.53 10.37 -2.00
N LEU A 113 7.02 9.62 -2.99
CA LEU A 113 7.05 10.06 -4.38
C LEU A 113 5.65 10.44 -4.87
N VAL A 114 4.67 9.56 -4.65
CA VAL A 114 3.28 9.80 -5.08
C VAL A 114 2.64 10.94 -4.31
N ALA A 115 2.88 11.05 -3.00
CA ALA A 115 2.36 12.16 -2.21
C ALA A 115 2.92 13.52 -2.69
N GLN A 116 4.20 13.59 -3.05
CA GLN A 116 4.81 14.78 -3.62
C GLN A 116 4.21 15.11 -5.01
N LYS A 117 4.15 14.11 -5.90
CA LYS A 117 3.59 14.26 -7.26
C LYS A 117 2.12 14.70 -7.24
N ALA A 118 1.33 14.19 -6.30
CA ALA A 118 -0.05 14.64 -6.13
C ALA A 118 -0.15 16.13 -5.83
N GLY A 119 0.76 16.68 -5.01
CA GLY A 119 0.86 18.12 -4.77
C GLY A 119 1.27 18.91 -6.02
N GLU A 120 2.27 18.41 -6.77
CA GLU A 120 2.73 19.02 -8.03
C GLU A 120 1.61 19.08 -9.09
N TYR A 121 0.76 18.06 -9.15
CA TYR A 121 -0.35 17.98 -10.09
C TYR A 121 -1.66 18.60 -9.58
N GLY A 122 -1.63 19.28 -8.43
CA GLY A 122 -2.82 19.94 -7.87
C GLY A 122 -3.95 18.98 -7.48
N ILE A 123 -3.65 17.69 -7.27
CA ILE A 123 -4.63 16.70 -6.80
C ILE A 123 -4.93 17.03 -5.34
N THR A 124 -6.10 17.62 -5.11
CA THR A 124 -6.54 17.95 -3.76
C THR A 124 -6.77 16.66 -2.97
N LYS A 125 -6.51 16.73 -1.66
CA LYS A 125 -6.49 15.55 -0.78
C LYS A 125 -7.88 14.94 -0.57
N ASP A 126 -8.92 15.70 -0.88
CA ASP A 126 -10.35 15.38 -0.85
C ASP A 126 -10.94 15.03 -2.24
N SER A 127 -10.14 15.07 -3.31
CA SER A 127 -10.61 14.86 -4.68
C SER A 127 -11.14 13.44 -4.98
N ASN A 128 -10.99 12.48 -4.06
CA ASN A 128 -11.26 11.05 -4.27
C ASN A 128 -10.52 10.41 -5.46
N LYS A 129 -9.53 11.10 -6.04
CA LYS A 129 -8.72 10.63 -7.18
C LYS A 129 -7.52 9.80 -6.74
N LEU A 130 -7.05 9.98 -5.51
CA LEU A 130 -5.91 9.28 -4.96
C LEU A 130 -6.23 8.72 -3.57
N GLU A 131 -5.98 7.43 -3.40
CA GLU A 131 -6.06 6.74 -2.13
C GLU A 131 -4.82 5.89 -1.92
N PHE A 132 -4.22 5.95 -0.73
CA PHE A 132 -3.13 5.06 -0.37
C PHE A 132 -3.70 3.83 0.34
N ALA A 133 -3.21 2.65 -0.01
CA ALA A 133 -3.62 1.41 0.64
C ALA A 133 -2.41 0.64 1.17
N SER A 134 -2.53 0.05 2.35
CA SER A 134 -1.56 -0.94 2.84
C SER A 134 -2.26 -2.13 3.47
N LEU A 135 -1.53 -3.22 3.66
CA LEU A 135 -2.01 -4.34 4.46
C LEU A 135 -2.07 -3.94 5.93
N TYR A 136 -3.11 -4.38 6.63
CA TYR A 136 -3.20 -4.15 8.07
C TYR A 136 -2.00 -4.77 8.81
N GLY A 137 -1.35 -3.98 9.68
CA GLY A 137 -0.14 -4.39 10.39
C GLY A 137 1.16 -4.14 9.62
N MET A 138 1.10 -3.47 8.47
CA MET A 138 2.27 -3.14 7.65
C MET A 138 2.30 -1.66 7.24
N ALA A 139 3.50 -1.06 7.32
CA ALA A 139 3.77 0.34 7.00
C ALA A 139 2.91 1.33 7.80
N GLU A 140 2.74 1.05 9.10
CA GLU A 140 1.88 1.84 9.98
C GLU A 140 2.37 3.29 10.03
N ALA A 141 3.66 3.54 10.27
CA ALA A 141 4.21 4.89 10.35
C ALA A 141 3.99 5.68 9.05
N MET A 142 4.13 5.02 7.89
CA MET A 142 3.87 5.65 6.59
C MET A 142 2.40 6.01 6.44
N THR A 143 1.48 5.07 6.71
CA THR A 143 0.04 5.30 6.58
C THR A 143 -0.48 6.36 7.54
N PHE A 144 0.04 6.41 8.78
CA PHE A 144 -0.28 7.49 9.73
C PHE A 144 0.24 8.83 9.23
N GLY A 145 1.48 8.88 8.71
CA GLY A 145 2.04 10.10 8.14
C GLY A 145 1.22 10.64 6.96
N LEU A 146 0.80 9.75 6.06
CA LEU A 146 -0.06 10.10 4.91
C LEU A 146 -1.44 10.60 5.37
N ARG A 147 -2.04 9.95 6.36
CA ARG A 147 -3.33 10.38 6.89
C ARG A 147 -3.25 11.75 7.58
N ASN A 148 -2.19 11.98 8.38
CA ASN A 148 -1.93 13.27 9.02
C ASN A 148 -1.64 14.37 7.99
N ALA A 149 -1.03 14.01 6.85
CA ALA A 149 -0.87 14.92 5.73
C ALA A 149 -2.20 15.22 4.99
N GLY A 150 -3.30 14.54 5.34
CA GLY A 150 -4.65 14.76 4.83
C GLY A 150 -5.10 13.81 3.72
N PHE A 151 -4.25 12.87 3.28
CA PHE A 151 -4.63 11.91 2.24
C PHE A 151 -5.64 10.87 2.72
N SER A 152 -6.40 10.31 1.78
CA SER A 152 -7.20 9.10 2.00
C SER A 152 -6.29 7.89 2.12
N VAL A 153 -6.54 7.09 3.16
CA VAL A 153 -5.74 5.91 3.49
C VAL A 153 -6.66 4.77 3.89
N SER A 154 -6.46 3.60 3.28
CA SER A 154 -7.20 2.38 3.58
C SER A 154 -6.30 1.24 4.03
N LYS A 155 -6.84 0.37 4.89
CA LYS A 155 -6.17 -0.84 5.36
C LYS A 155 -6.89 -2.06 4.81
N TYR A 156 -6.14 -2.90 4.10
CA TYR A 156 -6.62 -4.20 3.65
C TYR A 156 -6.53 -5.20 4.79
N LEU A 157 -7.68 -5.65 5.27
CA LEU A 157 -7.82 -6.61 6.36
C LEU A 157 -8.52 -7.88 5.82
N PRO A 158 -7.84 -9.03 5.75
CA PRO A 158 -8.52 -10.29 5.51
C PRO A 158 -9.43 -10.62 6.69
N PHE A 159 -10.64 -11.11 6.41
CA PHE A 159 -11.60 -11.51 7.43
C PHE A 159 -12.33 -12.78 6.99
N GLY A 160 -12.46 -13.75 7.89
CA GLY A 160 -13.15 -15.01 7.65
C GLY A 160 -12.62 -16.17 8.51
N PRO A 161 -13.23 -17.36 8.38
CA PRO A 161 -12.76 -18.59 9.01
C PRO A 161 -11.29 -18.91 8.68
N VAL A 162 -10.58 -19.53 9.63
CA VAL A 162 -9.13 -19.76 9.54
C VAL A 162 -8.76 -20.54 8.28
N ASP A 163 -9.47 -21.63 8.00
CA ASP A 163 -9.30 -22.51 6.84
C ASP A 163 -9.42 -21.74 5.51
N GLN A 164 -10.33 -20.77 5.42
CA GLN A 164 -10.52 -19.93 4.22
C GLN A 164 -9.41 -18.89 4.05
N ILE A 165 -8.83 -18.37 5.13
CA ILE A 165 -7.77 -17.36 5.08
C ILE A 165 -6.35 -17.96 4.99
N MET A 166 -6.19 -19.26 5.23
CA MET A 166 -4.87 -19.93 5.19
C MET A 166 -4.07 -19.63 3.90
N PRO A 167 -4.65 -19.70 2.68
CA PRO A 167 -3.90 -19.38 1.46
C PRO A 167 -3.40 -17.92 1.42
N TYR A 168 -4.15 -16.98 2.00
CA TYR A 168 -3.71 -15.60 2.13
C TYR A 168 -2.54 -15.47 3.11
N LEU A 169 -2.62 -16.12 4.28
CA LEU A 169 -1.57 -16.08 5.29
C LEU A 169 -0.26 -16.68 4.78
N LEU A 170 -0.32 -17.78 4.03
CA LEU A 170 0.86 -18.39 3.41
C LEU A 170 1.56 -17.42 2.44
N ARG A 171 0.81 -16.72 1.58
CA ARG A 171 1.38 -15.71 0.68
C ARG A 171 2.03 -14.55 1.44
N ARG A 172 1.44 -14.12 2.57
CA ARG A 172 2.04 -13.10 3.43
C ARG A 172 3.30 -13.58 4.11
N ALA A 173 3.34 -14.82 4.56
CA ALA A 173 4.54 -15.42 5.12
C ALA A 173 5.67 -15.48 4.08
N GLU A 174 5.37 -15.85 2.83
CA GLU A 174 6.34 -15.86 1.72
C GLU A 174 6.85 -14.47 1.37
N GLU A 175 5.97 -13.47 1.25
CA GLU A 175 6.36 -12.07 1.00
C GLU A 175 7.23 -11.52 2.14
N ASN A 176 6.83 -11.75 3.39
CA ASN A 176 7.54 -11.27 4.56
C ASN A 176 8.89 -11.95 4.79
N LYS A 177 9.09 -13.18 4.29
CA LYS A 177 10.41 -13.86 4.31
C LYS A 177 11.49 -13.05 3.58
N GLY A 178 11.14 -12.35 2.50
CA GLY A 178 12.06 -11.46 1.77
C GLY A 178 12.12 -10.02 2.31
N MET A 179 11.17 -9.63 3.15
CA MET A 179 10.86 -8.23 3.53
C MET A 179 11.31 -7.84 4.95
N LEU A 180 12.24 -8.58 5.56
CA LEU A 180 12.83 -8.20 6.85
C LEU A 180 13.52 -6.80 6.84
N SER A 181 13.67 -6.15 5.68
CA SER A 181 14.28 -4.83 5.52
C SER A 181 13.29 -3.64 5.45
N SER A 182 12.07 -3.81 4.94
CA SER A 182 11.09 -2.71 4.78
C SER A 182 10.34 -2.34 6.07
N SER A 183 10.46 -3.18 7.10
CA SER A 183 9.82 -3.02 8.41
C SER A 183 10.68 -2.29 9.44
N ASN A 184 11.86 -1.79 9.05
CA ASN A 184 12.83 -1.25 9.99
C ASN A 184 12.31 -0.04 10.77
N LEU A 185 11.62 0.89 10.11
CA LEU A 185 11.08 2.08 10.76
C LEU A 185 9.97 1.71 11.76
N ASP A 186 8.98 0.93 11.33
CA ASP A 186 7.88 0.50 12.21
C ASP A 186 8.42 -0.31 13.39
N ARG A 187 9.39 -1.21 13.16
CA ARG A 187 10.05 -1.97 14.22
C ARG A 187 10.78 -1.06 15.21
N GLN A 188 11.53 -0.07 14.73
CA GLN A 188 12.23 0.89 15.58
C GLN A 188 11.24 1.70 16.44
N LEU A 189 10.14 2.17 15.84
CA LEU A 189 9.11 2.93 16.53
C LEU A 189 8.37 2.07 17.57
N MET A 190 8.02 0.83 17.23
CA MET A 190 7.43 -0.12 18.19
C MET A 190 8.37 -0.40 19.35
N MET A 191 9.66 -0.65 19.09
CA MET A 191 10.63 -0.88 20.16
C MET A 191 10.83 0.35 21.05
N LYS A 192 10.82 1.55 20.47
CA LYS A 192 10.86 2.81 21.22
C LYS A 192 9.63 2.96 22.13
N GLU A 193 8.45 2.65 21.61
CA GLU A 193 7.20 2.71 22.38
C GLU A 193 7.15 1.65 23.49
N LEU A 194 7.58 0.42 23.21
CA LEU A 194 7.72 -0.63 24.22
C LEU A 194 8.65 -0.19 25.36
N LYS A 195 9.84 0.32 25.03
CA LYS A 195 10.78 0.87 26.03
C LYS A 195 10.19 2.02 26.84
N ARG A 196 9.41 2.90 26.21
CA ARG A 196 8.73 4.01 26.90
C ARG A 196 7.69 3.47 27.91
N ARG A 197 6.88 2.49 27.51
CA ARG A 197 5.86 1.88 28.37
C ARG A 197 6.47 1.10 29.53
N THR A 198 7.52 0.32 29.29
CA THR A 198 8.21 -0.41 30.36
C THR A 198 8.84 0.57 31.35
N LYS A 199 9.54 1.62 30.88
CA LYS A 199 10.08 2.66 31.76
C LYS A 199 9.00 3.36 32.59
N ALA A 200 7.85 3.67 32.00
CA ALA A 200 6.73 4.28 32.72
C ALA A 200 6.10 3.34 33.77
N HIS A 201 6.05 2.04 33.49
CA HIS A 201 5.51 1.04 34.41
C HIS A 201 6.45 0.78 35.59
N PHE A 202 7.73 0.54 35.33
CA PHE A 202 8.74 0.31 36.38
C PHE A 202 9.14 1.61 37.11
N GLY A 203 9.07 2.77 36.44
CA GLY A 203 9.32 4.07 37.06
C GLY A 203 8.23 4.50 38.06
N ARG A 204 6.98 4.07 37.85
CA ARG A 204 5.89 4.29 38.83
C ARG A 204 6.07 3.46 40.11
N GLY A 205 6.58 2.24 39.99
CA GLY A 205 6.86 1.38 41.15
C GLY A 205 7.96 1.93 42.08
N VAL A 206 8.93 2.68 41.53
CA VAL A 206 9.95 3.36 42.36
C VAL A 206 9.35 4.56 43.10
N THR A 207 8.54 5.38 42.42
CA THR A 207 7.90 6.55 43.06
C THR A 207 6.84 6.20 44.10
N GLU A 208 6.16 5.05 43.98
CA GLU A 208 5.25 4.56 45.03
C GLU A 208 6.00 4.04 46.26
N SER A 209 7.19 3.46 46.09
CA SER A 209 8.03 3.01 47.21
C SER A 209 8.72 4.15 47.97
N GLU A 210 9.04 5.26 47.31
CA GLU A 210 9.67 6.43 47.96
C GLU A 210 8.69 7.27 48.79
N ASN A 211 7.38 7.28 48.44
CA ASN A 211 6.37 8.01 49.21
C ASN A 211 5.86 7.27 50.46
N GLN A 212 6.21 5.99 50.65
CA GLN A 212 5.88 5.23 51.87
C GLN A 212 6.91 5.42 53.01
N PHE A 213 8.06 6.05 52.75
CA PHE A 213 9.15 6.20 53.72
C PHE A 213 9.38 7.64 54.21
N LYS A 214 8.52 8.61 53.89
CA LYS A 214 8.58 9.91 54.55
C LYS A 214 7.95 9.80 55.95
N PRO A 215 8.71 10.03 57.04
CA PRO A 215 8.13 10.08 58.38
C PRO A 215 7.13 11.22 58.42
N GLN A 216 5.91 10.95 58.89
CA GLN A 216 5.00 12.02 59.31
C GLN A 216 5.65 12.70 60.51
N ALA A 217 6.07 13.95 60.34
CA ALA A 217 6.39 14.82 61.47
C ALA A 217 5.10 15.08 62.23
N THR A 218 4.92 14.40 63.35
CA THR A 218 3.90 14.68 64.37
C THR A 218 4.36 15.84 65.28
N PRO A 219 3.43 16.62 65.84
CA PRO A 219 3.56 18.05 66.13
C PRO A 219 4.54 18.44 67.25
#